data_AF-A0A955CD08-F1
#
_entry.id   AF-A0A955CD08-F1
#
_cell.length_a   1.000
_cell.length_b   1.000
_cell.length_c   1.000
_cell.angle_alpha   90.00
_cell.angle_beta   90.00
_cell.angle_gamma   90.00
#
_symmetry.space_group_name_H-M   'P 1'
#
loop_
_entity.id
_entity.type
_entity.pdbx_description
1 polymer ?
#
loop_
_entity_poly.entity_id
_entity_poly.type
_entity_poly.pdbx_seq_one_letter_code
_entity_poly.pdbx_strand_id
1 'polypeptide(L)' 'MSRDLILTGRERTFGEDEIIVSKTDVKGRITYANEVFIRVAGYTEDELLGKPHNIIRHPDMPRCVFKLLW' A
#
# COMPACT_ATOMS: atom_id res chain seq x y z
N MET A 1 6.09 3.39 -16.18
CA MET A 1 5.06 4.37 -16.56
C MET A 1 4.34 4.80 -15.31
N SER A 2 4.11 6.10 -15.11
CA SER A 2 3.23 6.59 -14.04
C SER A 2 1.83 6.09 -14.36
N ARG A 3 1.13 5.47 -13.40
CA ARG A 3 -0.31 5.22 -13.56
C ARG A 3 -0.99 6.60 -13.50
N ASP A 4 -1.91 6.88 -14.41
CA ASP A 4 -2.82 8.02 -14.28
C ASP A 4 -3.81 7.69 -13.16
N LEU A 5 -3.42 8.02 -11.93
CA LEU A 5 -4.22 7.83 -10.74
C LEU A 5 -5.07 9.07 -10.53
N ILE A 6 -6.40 8.90 -10.56
CA ILE A 6 -7.32 9.94 -10.12
C ILE A 6 -7.38 9.90 -8.60
N LEU A 7 -6.81 10.93 -7.96
CA LEU A 7 -6.83 11.07 -6.51
C LEU A 7 -8.22 11.58 -6.08
N THR A 8 -8.84 10.89 -5.14
CA THR A 8 -10.16 11.26 -4.62
C THR A 8 -10.12 12.50 -3.74
N GLY A 9 -8.94 12.85 -3.20
CA GLY A 9 -8.77 13.92 -2.20
C GLY A 9 -9.44 13.63 -0.85
N ARG A 10 -10.02 12.43 -0.68
CA ARG A 10 -10.72 12.03 0.54
C ARG A 10 -9.79 11.22 1.42
N GLU A 11 -9.56 11.72 2.63
CA GLU A 11 -8.89 10.98 3.68
C GLU A 11 -9.73 9.75 4.08
N ARG A 12 -9.03 8.66 4.41
CA ARG A 12 -9.62 7.46 4.99
C ARG A 12 -9.02 7.26 6.37
N THR A 13 -9.88 7.19 7.37
CA THR A 13 -9.49 6.99 8.76
C THR A 13 -9.61 5.53 9.16
N PHE A 14 -9.00 5.19 10.29
CA PHE A 14 -9.10 3.91 10.98
C PHE A 14 -9.18 4.21 12.49
N GLY A 15 -9.64 3.25 13.28
CA GLY A 15 -9.84 3.41 14.72
C GLY A 15 -8.52 3.62 15.48
N GLU A 16 -8.59 4.22 16.66
CA GLU A 16 -7.42 4.50 17.50
C GLU A 16 -6.64 3.24 17.90
N ASP A 17 -7.35 2.12 18.10
CA ASP A 17 -6.78 0.82 18.44
C ASP A 17 -6.44 -0.05 17.22
N GLU A 18 -6.69 0.44 16.00
CA GLU A 18 -6.44 -0.31 14.78
C GLU A 18 -5.00 -0.10 14.29
N ILE A 19 -4.32 -1.20 13.97
CA ILE A 19 -2.95 -1.17 13.48
C ILE A 19 -2.92 -1.58 12.01
N ILE A 20 -2.21 -0.81 11.19
CA ILE A 20 -1.95 -1.15 9.79
C ILE A 20 -0.74 -2.07 9.72
N VAL A 21 -0.92 -3.28 9.21
CA VAL A 21 0.15 -4.28 9.11
C VAL A 21 0.24 -4.84 7.70
N SER A 22 1.46 -4.82 7.15
CA SER A 22 1.79 -5.52 5.91
C SER A 22 3.16 -6.17 6.03
N LYS A 23 3.32 -7.37 5.49
CA LYS A 23 4.61 -8.07 5.40
C LYS A 23 5.02 -8.18 3.94
N THR A 24 6.32 -8.07 3.70
CA THR A 24 6.90 -8.21 2.37
C THR A 24 8.01 -9.27 2.35
N ASP A 25 8.29 -9.79 1.16
CA ASP A 25 9.53 -10.52 0.89
C ASP A 25 10.72 -9.55 0.73
N VAL A 26 11.92 -10.12 0.55
CA VAL A 26 13.16 -9.33 0.36
C VAL A 26 13.18 -8.51 -0.94
N LYS A 27 12.21 -8.69 -1.84
CA LYS A 27 12.04 -7.93 -3.08
C LYS A 27 10.90 -6.90 -2.97
N GLY A 28 10.33 -6.73 -1.78
CA GLY A 28 9.24 -5.79 -1.52
C GLY A 28 7.89 -6.23 -2.04
N ARG A 29 7.68 -7.53 -2.32
CA ARG A 29 6.36 -8.06 -2.67
C ARG A 29 5.56 -8.39 -1.42
N ILE A 30 4.32 -7.94 -1.37
CA ILE A 30 3.42 -8.17 -0.24
C ILE A 30 3.15 -9.67 -0.12
N THR A 31 3.44 -10.24 1.06
CA THR A 31 3.15 -11.64 1.39
C THR A 31 1.99 -11.77 2.37
N TYR A 32 1.63 -10.68 3.04
CA TYR A 32 0.51 -10.61 3.99
C TYR A 32 0.11 -9.14 4.17
N ALA A 33 -1.19 -8.90 4.31
CA ALA A 33 -1.75 -7.63 4.76
C ALA A 33 -2.93 -7.93 5.70
N ASN A 34 -3.06 -7.18 6.79
CA ASN A 34 -4.22 -7.33 7.66
C ASN A 34 -5.45 -6.60 7.10
N GLU A 35 -6.63 -6.91 7.64
CA GLU A 35 -7.91 -6.34 7.17
C GLU A 35 -7.92 -4.81 7.19
N VAL A 36 -7.30 -4.19 8.20
CA VAL A 36 -7.20 -2.73 8.32
C VAL A 36 -6.41 -2.16 7.15
N PHE A 37 -5.25 -2.73 6.81
CA PHE A 37 -4.46 -2.32 5.66
C PHE A 37 -5.28 -2.42 4.37
N ILE A 38 -5.93 -3.56 4.14
CA ILE A 38 -6.71 -3.84 2.92
C ILE A 38 -7.83 -2.81 2.77
N ARG A 39 -8.60 -2.58 3.84
CA ARG A 39 -9.72 -1.63 3.87
C ARG A 39 -9.26 -0.20 3.63
N VAL A 40 -8.21 0.26 4.32
CA VAL A 40 -7.69 1.62 4.18
C VAL A 40 -7.09 1.83 2.79
N ALA A 41 -6.28 0.88 2.31
CA ALA A 41 -5.64 0.94 1.00
C ALA A 41 -6.64 0.89 -0.17
N GLY A 42 -7.83 0.31 0.03
CA GLY A 42 -8.88 0.25 -0.98
C GLY A 42 -8.66 -0.78 -2.07
N TYR A 43 -7.98 -1.86 -1.73
CA TYR A 43 -7.75 -3.01 -2.60
C TYR A 43 -8.43 -4.23 -2.02
N THR A 44 -8.61 -5.27 -2.81
CA THR A 44 -8.85 -6.62 -2.29
C THR A 44 -7.53 -7.29 -1.91
N GLU A 45 -7.61 -8.37 -1.13
CA GLU A 45 -6.44 -9.17 -0.78
C GLU A 45 -5.73 -9.71 -2.05
N ASP A 46 -6.49 -10.24 -3.01
CA ASP A 46 -5.98 -10.78 -4.27
C ASP A 46 -5.25 -9.72 -5.13
N GLU A 47 -5.66 -8.46 -5.02
CA GLU A 47 -5.00 -7.35 -5.70
C GLU A 47 -3.68 -6.95 -5.04
N LEU A 48 -3.48 -7.28 -3.76
CA LEU A 48 -2.29 -6.94 -2.97
C LEU A 48 -1.26 -8.06 -2.93
N LEU A 49 -1.70 -9.30 -2.73
CA LEU A 49 -0.78 -10.42 -2.56
C LEU A 49 0.12 -10.63 -3.78
N GLY A 50 1.42 -10.76 -3.52
CA GLY A 50 2.46 -10.88 -4.52
C GLY A 50 2.78 -9.60 -5.31
N LYS A 51 2.06 -8.49 -5.09
CA LYS A 51 2.36 -7.21 -5.74
C LYS A 51 3.47 -6.45 -5.00
N PRO A 52 4.24 -5.60 -5.69
CA PRO A 52 5.16 -4.69 -5.04
C PRO A 52 4.44 -3.75 -4.07
N HIS A 53 5.02 -3.51 -2.90
CA HIS A 53 4.43 -2.66 -1.86
C HIS A 53 4.16 -1.22 -2.32
N ASN A 54 4.89 -0.76 -3.34
CA ASN A 54 4.68 0.55 -3.96
C ASN A 54 3.35 0.70 -4.74
N ILE A 55 2.49 -0.32 -4.79
CA ILE A 55 1.16 -0.24 -5.38
C ILE A 55 0.27 0.79 -4.67
N ILE A 56 0.43 0.96 -3.36
CA ILE A 56 -0.31 1.94 -2.54
C ILE A 56 0.35 3.33 -2.51
N ARG A 57 1.44 3.53 -3.24
CA ARG A 57 2.23 4.76 -3.19
C ARG A 57 1.47 5.94 -3.81
N HIS A 58 1.36 7.03 -3.06
CA HIS A 58 0.85 8.31 -3.58
C HIS A 58 1.70 8.83 -4.76
N PRO A 59 1.11 9.44 -5.82
CA PRO A 59 1.86 10.01 -6.94
C PRO A 59 2.98 10.97 -6.52
N ASP A 60 2.69 11.81 -5.53
CA ASP A 60 3.64 12.82 -5.00
C ASP A 60 4.74 12.21 -4.12
N MET A 61 4.62 10.94 -3.72
CA MET A 61 5.66 10.26 -2.95
C MET A 61 6.83 9.90 -3.88
N PRO A 62 8.07 10.39 -3.64
CA PRO A 62 9.20 10.12 -4.51
C PRO A 62 9.46 8.62 -4.72
N ARG A 63 9.75 8.23 -5.96
CA ARG A 63 9.94 6.80 -6.32
C ARG A 63 11.13 6.15 -5.61
N CYS A 64 12.13 6.94 -5.23
CA CYS A 64 13.34 6.46 -4.56
C CYS A 64 13.07 5.92 -3.15
N VAL A 65 12.02 6.37 -2.46
CA VAL A 65 11.72 5.96 -1.08
C VAL A 65 11.54 4.44 -0.99
N PHE A 66 10.80 3.85 -1.92
CA PHE A 66 10.58 2.40 -1.95
C PHE A 66 11.82 1.61 -2.36
N LYS A 67 12.85 2.24 -2.95
CA LYS A 67 14.15 1.58 -3.19
C LYS A 67 15.07 1.61 -1.97
N LEU A 68 14.74 2.38 -0.93
CA LEU A 68 15.51 2.42 0.31
C LEU A 68 14.99 1.40 1.33
N LEU A 69 13.72 1.00 1.19
CA LEU A 69 13.08 0.00 2.03
C LEU A 69 13.39 -1.44 1.60
N TRP A 70 13.65 -1.66 0.29
CA TRP A 70 14.03 -2.94 -0.33
C TRP A 70 15.08 -2.68 -1.42
#